data_AF-A0AAF0DHU1-F1
#
_entry.id   AF-A0AAF0DHU1-F1
#
_cell.length_a   1.000
_cell.length_b   1.000
_cell.length_c   1.000
_cell.angle_alpha   90.00
_cell.angle_beta   90.00
_cell.angle_gamma   90.00
#
_symmetry.space_group_name_H-M   'P 1'
#
loop_
_entity.id
_entity.type
_entity.pdbx_description
1 polymer ?
#
loop_
_entity_poly.entity_id
_entity_poly.type
_entity_poly.pdbx_seq_one_letter_code
_entity_poly.pdbx_strand_id
1 'polypeptide(L)'
;MPKIDDPLQRFVSVVKFYLSGWHIKPPGVKKPLNPILGEIFTCYWEYPDKSHGYYISEQTSHHPPKSSYFFMVPEHHIRIDGTLKPRSRFLGNSAASMMEGIAILQFLNRGREKHGER
;
A
#
# COMPACT_ATOMS: atom_id res chain seq x y z
N MET A 1 2.27 -1.35 -16.20
CA MET A 1 3.42 -1.14 -15.30
C MET A 1 4.47 -2.26 -15.37
N PRO A 2 4.18 -3.54 -15.03
CA PRO A 2 5.18 -4.63 -15.07
C PRO A 2 5.69 -4.99 -16.47
N LYS A 3 4.94 -4.62 -17.52
CA LYS A 3 5.29 -4.84 -18.94
C LYS A 3 6.03 -3.65 -19.58
N ILE A 4 6.18 -2.52 -18.88
CA ILE A 4 6.93 -1.37 -19.40
C ILE A 4 8.41 -1.74 -19.31
N ASP A 5 9.16 -1.68 -20.41
CA ASP A 5 10.58 -2.07 -20.44
C ASP A 5 11.53 -0.94 -20.03
N ASP A 6 11.24 0.30 -20.45
CA ASP A 6 12.02 1.47 -20.04
C ASP A 6 11.94 1.69 -18.52
N PRO A 7 13.08 1.67 -17.78
CA PRO A 7 13.08 1.79 -16.32
C PRO A 7 12.50 3.12 -15.80
N LEU A 8 12.76 4.22 -16.49
CA LEU A 8 12.27 5.54 -16.08
C LEU A 8 10.76 5.63 -16.24
N GLN A 9 10.21 5.21 -17.39
CA GLN A 9 8.77 5.18 -17.62
C GLN A 9 8.06 4.21 -16.66
N ARG A 10 8.69 3.08 -16.34
CA ARG A 10 8.17 2.15 -15.33
C ARG A 10 8.15 2.79 -13.95
N PHE A 11 9.21 3.49 -13.55
CA PHE A 11 9.25 4.23 -12.29
C PHE A 11 8.18 5.34 -12.22
N VAL A 12 8.02 6.13 -13.29
CA VAL A 12 6.94 7.13 -13.39
C VAL A 12 5.57 6.47 -13.27
N SER A 13 5.36 5.30 -13.86
CA SER A 13 4.11 4.53 -13.70
C SER A 13 3.87 4.10 -12.25
N VAL A 14 4.91 3.71 -11.50
CA VAL A 14 4.79 3.37 -10.06
C VAL A 14 4.40 4.61 -9.24
N VAL A 15 5.06 5.74 -9.49
CA VAL A 15 4.78 7.01 -8.80
C VAL A 15 3.34 7.46 -9.09
N LYS A 16 2.90 7.39 -10.35
CA LYS A 16 1.52 7.72 -10.75
C LYS A 16 0.50 6.85 -10.02
N PHE A 17 0.75 5.54 -9.96
CA PHE A 17 -0.09 4.61 -9.20
C PHE A 17 -0.18 5.01 -7.72
N TYR A 18 0.96 5.21 -7.07
CA TYR A 18 1.01 5.56 -5.64
C TYR A 18 0.29 6.88 -5.33
N LEU A 19 0.47 7.91 -6.16
CA LEU A 19 -0.14 9.22 -5.94
C LEU A 19 -1.65 9.24 -6.25
N SER A 20 -2.14 8.35 -7.13
CA SER A 20 -3.55 8.32 -7.53
C SER A 20 -4.52 8.01 -6.39
N GLY A 21 -4.10 7.36 -5.31
CA GLY A 21 -4.99 6.99 -4.19
C GLY A 21 -5.31 8.12 -3.21
N TRP A 22 -4.46 9.15 -3.10
CA TRP A 22 -4.51 10.12 -2.00
C TRP A 22 -5.72 11.07 -2.02
N HIS A 23 -6.35 11.24 -3.18
CA HIS A 23 -7.56 12.05 -3.30
C HIS A 23 -8.82 11.27 -2.89
N ILE A 24 -8.75 9.94 -2.80
CA ILE A 24 -9.86 9.08 -2.37
C ILE A 24 -9.95 9.16 -0.84
N LYS A 25 -10.75 10.11 -0.36
CA LYS A 25 -10.96 10.37 1.07
C LYS A 25 -12.40 10.81 1.33
N PRO A 26 -12.94 10.58 2.54
CA PRO A 26 -14.27 11.05 2.88
C PRO A 26 -14.33 12.59 2.84
N PRO A 27 -15.50 13.18 2.52
CA PRO A 27 -15.68 14.62 2.64
C PRO A 27 -15.60 15.05 4.11
N GLY A 28 -14.89 16.15 4.37
CA GLY A 28 -14.68 16.72 5.69
C GLY A 28 -13.51 16.10 6.49
N VAL A 29 -13.39 16.50 7.75
CA VAL A 29 -12.31 16.05 8.65
C VAL A 29 -12.78 14.81 9.41
N LYS A 30 -12.55 13.64 8.83
CA LYS A 30 -12.90 12.34 9.44
C LYS A 30 -11.68 11.41 9.47
N LYS A 31 -11.57 10.60 10.52
CA LYS A 31 -10.57 9.54 10.65
C LYS A 31 -11.24 8.17 10.54
N PRO A 32 -10.55 7.14 10.02
CA PRO A 32 -11.03 5.77 10.14
C PRO A 32 -11.10 5.35 11.63
N LEU A 33 -11.85 4.29 11.89
CA LEU A 33 -11.82 3.63 13.19
C LEU A 33 -10.40 3.09 13.46
N ASN A 34 -10.04 2.99 14.74
CA ASN A 34 -8.81 2.34 15.14
C ASN A 34 -9.08 0.83 15.26
N PRO A 35 -8.47 -0.03 14.43
CA PRO A 35 -8.75 -1.45 14.48
C PRO A 35 -8.35 -2.09 15.82
N ILE A 36 -9.07 -3.13 16.24
CA ILE A 36 -8.69 -3.92 17.42
C ILE A 36 -7.52 -4.86 17.10
N LEU A 37 -6.77 -5.31 18.11
CA LEU A 37 -5.67 -6.27 17.91
C LEU A 37 -6.20 -7.56 17.27
N GLY A 38 -5.56 -8.01 16.18
CA GLY A 38 -5.97 -9.19 15.42
C GLY A 38 -7.18 -8.96 14.50
N GLU A 39 -7.69 -7.73 14.38
CA GLU A 39 -8.73 -7.43 13.38
C GLU A 39 -8.20 -7.66 11.97
N ILE A 40 -8.94 -8.43 11.17
CA ILE A 40 -8.60 -8.79 9.80
C ILE A 40 -9.61 -8.17 8.84
N PHE A 41 -9.11 -7.58 7.76
CA PHE A 41 -9.93 -7.18 6.62
C PHE A 41 -9.36 -7.77 5.33
N THR A 42 -10.25 -8.39 4.54
CA THR A 42 -9.92 -8.99 3.24
C THR A 42 -10.90 -8.51 2.17
N CYS A 43 -10.39 -8.26 0.97
CA CYS A 43 -11.23 -7.99 -0.19
C CYS A 43 -10.50 -8.36 -1.49
N TYR A 44 -11.19 -8.25 -2.62
CA TYR A 44 -10.62 -8.48 -3.93
C TYR A 44 -11.18 -7.51 -4.97
N TRP A 45 -10.49 -7.42 -6.10
CA TRP A 45 -10.91 -6.70 -7.30
C TRP A 45 -10.92 -7.66 -8.48
N GLU A 46 -11.93 -7.55 -9.34
CA GLU A 46 -11.95 -8.18 -10.65
C GLU A 46 -11.50 -7.16 -11.70
N TYR A 47 -10.51 -7.52 -12.52
CA TYR A 47 -9.98 -6.66 -13.57
C TYR A 47 -10.68 -6.92 -14.92
N PRO A 48 -10.60 -5.98 -15.90
CA PRO A 48 -11.21 -6.17 -17.21
C PRO A 48 -10.75 -7.41 -17.99
N ASP A 49 -9.55 -7.92 -17.70
CA ASP A 49 -9.00 -9.14 -18.29
C ASP A 49 -9.37 -10.41 -17.50
N LYS A 50 -10.31 -10.30 -16.55
CA LYS A 50 -10.81 -11.37 -15.66
C LYS A 50 -9.77 -11.91 -14.67
N SER A 51 -8.62 -11.26 -14.53
CA SER A 51 -7.69 -11.51 -13.43
C SER A 51 -8.20 -10.89 -12.13
N HIS A 52 -7.60 -11.30 -11.00
CA HIS A 52 -8.05 -10.86 -9.68
C HIS A 52 -6.90 -10.26 -8.87
N GLY A 53 -7.19 -9.15 -8.19
CA GLY A 53 -6.34 -8.58 -7.17
C GLY A 53 -6.85 -8.94 -5.79
N TYR A 54 -5.98 -9.42 -4.91
CA TYR A 54 -6.33 -9.87 -3.57
C TYR A 54 -5.70 -8.94 -2.54
N TYR A 55 -6.48 -8.50 -1.55
CA TYR A 55 -6.00 -7.71 -0.41
C TYR A 55 -6.32 -8.41 0.89
N ILE A 56 -5.31 -8.50 1.75
CA ILE A 56 -5.40 -9.05 3.10
C ILE A 56 -4.70 -8.08 4.04
N SER A 57 -5.32 -7.75 5.15
CA SER A 57 -4.72 -6.91 6.18
C SER A 57 -5.08 -7.38 7.58
N GLU A 58 -4.19 -7.12 8.52
CA GLU A 58 -4.36 -7.44 9.93
C GLU A 58 -3.80 -6.31 10.80
N GLN A 59 -4.50 -5.99 11.88
CA GLN A 59 -3.97 -5.15 12.96
C GLN A 59 -3.01 -5.97 13.83
N THR A 60 -1.72 -5.94 13.50
CA THR A 60 -0.68 -6.78 14.11
C THR A 60 -0.08 -6.20 15.41
N SER A 61 -0.43 -4.97 15.79
CA SER A 61 -0.05 -4.39 17.09
C SER A 61 -1.03 -3.28 17.51
N HIS A 62 -1.24 -3.13 18.82
CA HIS A 62 -2.08 -2.06 19.38
C HIS A 62 -1.27 -0.98 20.12
N HIS A 63 -0.16 -1.35 20.78
CA HIS A 63 0.71 -0.44 21.52
C HIS A 63 2.19 -0.67 21.16
N PRO A 64 2.76 0.06 20.17
CA PRO A 64 2.12 1.08 19.33
C PRO A 64 1.21 0.48 18.24
N PRO A 65 0.23 1.24 17.70
CA PRO A 65 -0.68 0.74 16.68
C PRO A 65 0.06 0.46 15.37
N LYS A 66 -0.14 -0.73 14.81
CA LYS A 66 0.42 -1.15 13.52
C LYS A 66 -0.56 -2.07 12.81
N SER A 67 -0.87 -1.74 11.56
CA SER A 67 -1.55 -2.65 10.63
C SER A 67 -0.54 -3.15 9.60
N SER A 68 -0.61 -4.42 9.24
CA SER A 68 0.17 -5.01 8.13
C SER A 68 -0.79 -5.38 7.01
N TYR A 69 -0.39 -5.16 5.77
CA TYR A 69 -1.21 -5.47 4.61
C TYR A 69 -0.38 -6.12 3.51
N PHE A 70 -1.06 -6.99 2.77
CA PHE A 70 -0.58 -7.70 1.62
C PHE A 70 -1.57 -7.47 0.48
N PHE A 71 -1.04 -7.17 -0.69
CA PHE A 71 -1.81 -7.06 -1.92
C PHE A 71 -1.09 -7.77 -3.06
N MET A 72 -1.82 -8.52 -3.89
CA MET A 72 -1.22 -9.23 -5.01
C MET A 72 -2.18 -9.35 -6.17
N VAL A 73 -1.64 -9.22 -7.39
CA VAL A 73 -2.29 -9.59 -8.64
C VAL A 73 -1.38 -10.62 -9.32
N PRO A 74 -1.58 -11.93 -9.08
CA PRO A 74 -0.68 -12.98 -9.55
C PRO A 74 -0.45 -12.95 -11.06
N GLU A 75 -1.52 -12.80 -11.83
CA GLU A 75 -1.52 -12.80 -13.30
C GLU A 75 -0.81 -11.56 -13.87
N HIS A 76 -0.74 -10.47 -13.11
CA HIS A 76 -0.02 -9.26 -13.51
C HIS A 76 1.39 -9.19 -12.93
N HIS A 77 1.82 -10.20 -12.16
CA HIS A 77 3.13 -10.22 -11.50
C HIS A 77 3.37 -9.03 -10.56
N ILE A 78 2.32 -8.50 -9.94
CA ILE A 78 2.41 -7.39 -8.97
C ILE A 78 2.21 -7.96 -7.57
N ARG A 79 3.14 -7.65 -6.68
CA ARG A 79 3.04 -7.92 -5.24
C ARG A 79 3.36 -6.65 -4.47
N ILE A 80 2.56 -6.37 -3.44
CA ILE A 80 2.78 -5.25 -2.52
C ILE A 80 2.65 -5.77 -1.10
N ASP A 81 3.67 -5.53 -0.29
CA ASP A 81 3.67 -5.80 1.15
C ASP A 81 3.88 -4.47 1.86
N GLY A 82 3.17 -4.22 2.94
CA GLY A 82 3.36 -2.98 3.66
C GLY A 82 2.85 -2.98 5.08
N THR A 83 3.19 -1.90 5.77
CA THR A 83 2.73 -1.62 7.13
C THR A 83 2.26 -0.18 7.22
N LEU A 84 1.24 0.03 8.06
CA LEU A 84 0.73 1.33 8.42
C LEU A 84 0.98 1.53 9.92
N LYS A 85 1.79 2.53 10.26
CA LYS A 85 2.22 2.84 11.64
C LYS A 85 1.90 4.30 11.96
N PRO A 86 0.65 4.62 12.30
CA PRO A 86 0.24 5.98 12.60
C PRO A 86 0.69 6.36 14.01
N ARG A 87 1.37 7.49 14.15
CA ARG A 87 1.79 8.04 15.43
C ARG A 87 1.18 9.42 15.63
N SER A 88 0.19 9.50 16.52
CA SER A 88 -0.50 10.76 16.82
C SER A 88 0.40 11.71 17.60
N ARG A 89 0.38 12.99 17.19
CA ARG A 89 1.09 14.10 17.84
C ARG A 89 0.19 15.32 17.93
N PHE A 90 0.19 15.96 19.08
CA PHE A 90 -0.36 17.30 19.27
C PHE A 90 0.77 18.31 19.13
N LEU A 91 0.57 19.33 18.28
CA LEU A 91 1.58 20.31 17.87
C LEU A 91 1.13 21.74 18.18
N GLY A 92 0.34 21.92 19.25
CA GLY A 92 -0.30 23.20 19.57
C GLY A 92 -1.59 23.38 18.79
N ASN A 93 -1.66 24.30 17.83
CA ASN A 93 -2.88 24.51 17.03
C ASN A 93 -3.07 23.46 15.91
N SER A 94 -2.45 22.29 16.04
CA SER A 94 -2.48 21.25 15.01
C SER A 94 -2.38 19.87 15.65
N ALA A 95 -3.05 18.91 15.05
CA ALA A 95 -2.90 17.49 15.35
C ALA A 95 -2.40 16.78 14.08
N ALA A 96 -1.37 15.95 14.23
CA ALA A 96 -0.78 15.22 13.13
C ALA A 96 -0.79 13.71 13.42
N SER A 97 -0.99 12.92 12.36
CA SER A 97 -0.67 11.49 12.36
C SER A 97 0.60 11.32 11.56
N MET A 98 1.74 11.13 12.25
CA MET A 98 3.00 10.83 11.59
C MET A 98 2.94 9.40 11.05
N MET A 99 3.15 9.22 9.75
CA MET A 99 3.05 7.93 9.10
C MET A 99 4.44 7.30 8.97
N GLU A 100 4.75 6.33 9.83
CA GLU A 100 6.05 5.62 9.85
C GLU A 100 6.00 4.27 9.08
N GLY A 101 4.94 4.07 8.31
CA GLY A 101 4.74 2.86 7.51
C GLY A 101 5.66 2.77 6.30
N ILE A 102 5.82 1.56 5.76
CA ILE A 102 6.54 1.30 4.50
C ILE A 102 5.64 0.46 3.60
N ALA A 103 5.71 0.71 2.29
CA ALA A 103 5.13 -0.13 1.25
C ALA A 103 6.25 -0.58 0.31
N ILE A 104 6.31 -1.88 0.04
CA ILE A 104 7.28 -2.49 -0.88
C ILE A 104 6.48 -3.05 -2.05
N LEU A 105 6.68 -2.49 -3.24
CA LEU A 105 6.11 -3.00 -4.48
C LEU A 105 7.16 -3.82 -5.23
N GLN A 106 6.79 -5.02 -5.66
CA GLN A 106 7.64 -5.92 -6.42
C GLN A 106 6.98 -6.33 -7.74
N PHE A 107 7.79 -6.37 -8.80
CA PHE A 107 7.44 -7.01 -10.06
C PHE A 107 8.06 -8.40 -10.10
N LEU A 108 7.23 -9.45 -10.03
CA LEU A 108 7.70 -10.84 -9.89
C LEU A 108 8.27 -11.41 -11.19
N ASN A 109 8.02 -10.75 -12.32
CA ASN A 109 8.60 -11.07 -13.61
C ASN A 109 9.91 -10.30 -13.89
N ARG A 110 10.42 -9.54 -12.92
CA ARG A 110 11.62 -8.68 -13.05
C ARG A 110 12.51 -8.77 -11.80
N GLY A 111 13.69 -8.15 -11.86
CA GLY A 111 14.52 -7.92 -10.66
C GLY A 111 15.24 -9.14 -10.07
N ARG A 112 15.67 -10.10 -10.91
CA ARG A 112 16.55 -11.19 -10.46
C ARG A 112 18.00 -10.75 -10.17
N GLU A 113 18.37 -9.52 -10.51
CA GLU A 113 19.72 -9.00 -10.27
C GLU A 113 19.85 -8.36 -8.89
N LYS A 114 20.96 -8.64 -8.20
CA LYS A 114 21.26 -8.18 -6.84
C LYS A 114 21.30 -6.64 -6.68
N HIS A 115 21.36 -5.89 -7.78
CA HIS A 115 21.53 -4.44 -7.79
C HIS A 115 20.29 -3.66 -8.26
N GLY A 116 19.16 -4.34 -8.52
CA GLY A 116 17.98 -3.72 -9.12
C GLY A 116 18.16 -3.42 -10.62
N GLU A 117 17.11 -2.95 -11.27
CA GLU A 117 17.18 -2.50 -12.67
C GLU A 117 17.89 -1.12 -12.68
N ARG A 118 19.05 -1.04 -13.35
CA ARG A 118 19.84 0.19 -13.53
C ARG A 118 19.32 1.04 -14.68
#